data_AF-A0A2N6U157-F1
#
_entry.id   AF-A0A2N6U157-F1
#
_cell.length_a   1.000
_cell.length_b   1.000
_cell.length_c   1.000
_cell.angle_alpha   90.00
_cell.angle_beta   90.00
_cell.angle_gamma   90.00
#
_symmetry.space_group_name_H-M   'P 1'
#
loop_
_entity.id
_entity.type
_entity.pdbx_description
1 polymer ?
#
loop_
_entity_poly.entity_id
_entity_poly.type
_entity_poly.pdbx_seq_one_letter_code
_entity_poly.pdbx_strand_id
1 'polypeptide(L)'
;MLNLAGEVDALRVLDAGCGSGPLASALGDRGAIVSGFDLSPVMVDLARERLGHDADLRVADLGEQLPYADDAFDIVVCSLTMHYLKDWAGPLAELRRVLRPGGRLVLSVPHPVVYLFNYQERDYFALTQYSEEFEFAGQSATLTYWHRPLHAMTDAFTEEGFRIAAVSEPPWSPDTPTDLLPPNASERTAFVCFLFFALEAP
;
A
#
# COMPACT_ATOMS: atom_id res chain seq x y z
N MET A 1 1.37 -7.24 -4.39
CA MET A 1 0.13 -6.55 -4.79
C MET A 1 -0.63 -7.32 -5.87
N LEU A 2 -0.13 -7.32 -7.12
CA LEU A 2 -0.83 -7.88 -8.28
C LEU A 2 -1.33 -9.33 -8.11
N ASN A 3 -0.52 -10.23 -7.56
CA ASN A 3 -0.95 -11.62 -7.31
C ASN A 3 -2.02 -11.74 -6.22
N LEU A 4 -2.00 -10.87 -5.20
CA LEU A 4 -2.99 -10.85 -4.12
C LEU A 4 -4.32 -10.20 -4.56
N ALA A 5 -4.25 -9.25 -5.49
CA ALA A 5 -5.44 -8.68 -6.14
C ALA A 5 -6.22 -9.78 -6.89
N GLY A 6 -5.52 -10.76 -7.48
CA GLY A 6 -6.13 -11.87 -8.19
C GLY A 6 -6.57 -11.49 -9.60
N GLU A 7 -7.68 -12.08 -10.06
CA GLU A 7 -8.31 -11.70 -11.32
C GLU A 7 -8.98 -10.33 -11.19
N VAL A 8 -8.61 -9.41 -12.09
CA VAL A 8 -9.05 -8.00 -12.04
C VAL A 8 -9.73 -7.53 -13.33
N ASP A 9 -9.85 -8.39 -14.32
CA ASP A 9 -10.46 -8.05 -15.61
C ASP A 9 -11.90 -7.54 -15.42
N ALA A 10 -12.19 -6.38 -16.01
CA ALA A 10 -13.43 -5.63 -15.89
C ALA A 10 -13.86 -5.25 -14.44
N LEU A 11 -13.01 -5.44 -13.43
CA LEU A 11 -13.30 -5.00 -12.05
C LEU A 11 -12.92 -3.54 -11.85
N ARG A 12 -13.69 -2.84 -11.01
CA ARG A 12 -13.38 -1.48 -10.58
C ARG A 12 -12.36 -1.55 -9.45
N VAL A 13 -11.17 -1.00 -9.69
CA VAL A 13 -10.07 -1.03 -8.73
C VAL A 13 -9.66 0.38 -8.34
N LEU A 14 -9.57 0.64 -7.03
CA LEU A 14 -9.03 1.89 -6.51
C LEU A 14 -7.58 1.71 -6.08
N ASP A 15 -6.67 2.55 -6.58
CA ASP A 15 -5.29 2.67 -6.09
C ASP A 15 -5.18 3.81 -5.06
N ALA A 16 -5.12 3.46 -3.77
CA ALA A 16 -5.11 4.37 -2.64
C ALA A 16 -3.68 4.78 -2.26
N GLY A 17 -3.30 6.02 -2.59
CA GLY A 17 -1.91 6.46 -2.59
C GLY A 17 -1.19 5.98 -3.85
N CYS A 18 -1.72 6.34 -5.02
CA CYS A 18 -1.28 5.80 -6.30
C CYS A 18 0.12 6.27 -6.74
N GLY A 19 0.68 7.29 -6.09
CA GLY A 19 1.96 7.88 -6.46
C GLY A 19 1.97 8.30 -7.94
N SER A 20 3.02 7.92 -8.66
CA SER A 20 3.15 8.17 -10.11
C SER A 20 2.44 7.12 -11.00
N GLY A 21 1.55 6.32 -10.42
CA GLY A 21 0.69 5.36 -11.13
C GLY A 21 1.29 4.03 -11.64
N PRO A 22 2.46 3.51 -11.19
CA PRO A 22 2.98 2.24 -11.72
C PRO A 22 2.05 1.04 -11.44
N LEU A 23 1.47 0.97 -10.24
CA LEU A 23 0.58 -0.13 -9.86
C LEU A 23 -0.75 -0.04 -10.61
N ALA A 24 -1.37 1.15 -10.63
CA ALA A 24 -2.53 1.43 -11.46
C ALA A 24 -2.33 1.02 -12.94
N SER A 25 -1.17 1.32 -13.53
CA SER A 25 -0.86 0.93 -14.92
C SER A 25 -0.85 -0.58 -15.07
N ALA A 26 -0.14 -1.29 -14.19
CA ALA A 26 -0.04 -2.75 -14.25
C ALA A 26 -1.38 -3.46 -13.97
N LEU A 27 -2.30 -2.83 -13.23
CA LEU A 27 -3.67 -3.31 -13.04
C LEU A 27 -4.51 -3.07 -14.30
N GLY A 28 -4.38 -1.90 -14.93
CA GLY A 28 -5.03 -1.58 -16.20
C GLY A 28 -4.61 -2.54 -17.33
N ASP A 29 -3.32 -2.90 -17.39
CA ASP A 29 -2.79 -3.90 -18.34
C ASP A 29 -3.42 -5.30 -18.15
N ARG A 30 -4.04 -5.56 -17.00
CA ARG A 30 -4.78 -6.80 -16.68
C ARG A 30 -6.31 -6.64 -16.84
N GLY A 31 -6.76 -5.56 -17.47
CA GLY A 31 -8.18 -5.31 -17.77
C GLY A 31 -8.97 -4.63 -16.66
N ALA A 32 -8.32 -4.19 -15.56
CA ALA A 32 -9.01 -3.46 -14.50
C ALA A 32 -9.45 -2.06 -14.96
N ILE A 33 -10.59 -1.60 -14.45
CA ILE A 33 -11.05 -0.21 -14.55
C ILE A 33 -10.51 0.54 -13.34
N VAL A 34 -9.39 1.24 -13.52
CA VAL A 34 -8.62 1.80 -12.40
C VAL A 34 -8.98 3.26 -12.15
N SER A 35 -9.36 3.57 -10.91
CA SER A 35 -9.34 4.90 -10.33
C SER A 35 -8.17 5.02 -9.34
N GLY A 36 -7.71 6.23 -9.05
CA GLY A 36 -6.64 6.42 -8.08
C GLY A 36 -6.63 7.79 -7.43
N PHE A 37 -5.97 7.89 -6.28
CA PHE A 37 -5.69 9.18 -5.68
C PHE A 37 -4.35 9.19 -4.97
N ASP A 38 -3.77 10.38 -4.86
CA ASP A 38 -2.60 10.64 -4.04
C ASP A 38 -2.76 12.00 -3.34
N LEU A 39 -2.10 12.18 -2.20
CA LEU A 39 -2.09 13.46 -1.49
C LEU A 39 -1.31 14.53 -2.27
N SER A 40 -0.32 14.12 -3.06
CA SER A 40 0.53 15.02 -3.84
C SER A 40 -0.06 15.34 -5.21
N PRO A 41 -0.37 16.62 -5.50
CA PRO A 41 -0.79 17.03 -6.85
C PRO A 41 0.21 16.65 -7.93
N VAL A 42 1.50 16.74 -7.62
CA VAL A 42 2.59 16.40 -8.56
C VAL A 42 2.59 14.91 -8.89
N MET A 43 2.34 14.04 -7.91
CA MET A 43 2.24 12.59 -8.16
C MET A 43 1.05 12.26 -9.04
N VAL A 44 -0.10 12.90 -8.78
CA VAL A 44 -1.30 12.76 -9.62
C VAL A 44 -1.04 13.19 -11.06
N ASP A 45 -0.32 14.29 -11.27
CA ASP A 45 0.03 14.74 -12.63
C ASP A 45 0.95 13.73 -13.34
N LEU A 46 1.97 13.20 -12.66
CA LEU A 46 2.83 12.12 -13.20
C LEU A 46 2.04 10.84 -13.49
N ALA A 47 1.07 10.50 -12.65
CA ALA A 47 0.19 9.36 -12.87
C ALA A 47 -0.69 9.56 -14.12
N ARG A 48 -1.19 10.79 -14.37
CA ARG A 48 -1.92 11.12 -15.61
C ARG A 48 -1.04 11.03 -16.85
N GLU A 49 0.22 11.45 -16.78
CA GLU A 49 1.17 11.27 -17.89
C GLU A 49 1.36 9.79 -18.23
N ARG A 50 1.37 8.92 -17.22
CA ARG A 50 1.51 7.46 -17.39
C ARG A 50 0.23 6.79 -17.89
N LEU A 51 -0.92 7.12 -17.30
CA LEU A 51 -2.19 6.41 -17.50
C LEU A 51 -3.08 7.03 -18.58
N GLY A 52 -2.74 8.24 -19.03
CA GLY A 52 -3.56 9.06 -19.90
C GLY A 52 -4.32 10.14 -19.13
N HIS A 53 -4.52 11.30 -19.78
CA HIS A 53 -5.15 12.46 -19.15
C HIS A 53 -6.62 12.25 -18.74
N ASP A 54 -7.30 11.28 -19.34
CA ASP A 54 -8.69 10.93 -19.04
C ASP A 54 -8.82 9.91 -17.89
N ALA A 55 -7.71 9.47 -17.28
CA ALA A 55 -7.73 8.56 -16.14
C ALA A 55 -8.41 9.22 -14.92
N ASP A 56 -9.22 8.45 -14.19
CA ASP A 56 -9.94 8.90 -12.99
C ASP A 56 -8.98 9.03 -11.79
N LEU A 57 -8.18 10.10 -11.81
CA LEU A 57 -7.15 10.39 -10.82
C LEU A 57 -7.46 11.69 -10.08
N ARG A 58 -7.48 11.60 -8.74
CA ARG A 58 -7.83 12.73 -7.84
C ARG A 58 -6.69 13.06 -6.88
N VAL A 59 -6.63 14.33 -6.47
CA VAL A 59 -5.85 14.72 -5.29
C VAL A 59 -6.76 14.54 -4.08
N ALA A 60 -6.37 13.70 -3.12
CA ALA A 60 -7.14 13.45 -1.91
C ALA A 60 -6.25 12.97 -0.75
N ASP A 61 -6.67 13.25 0.48
CA ASP A 61 -6.04 12.73 1.69
C ASP A 61 -6.80 11.49 2.18
N LEU A 62 -6.09 10.38 2.40
CA LEU A 62 -6.66 9.16 2.96
C LEU A 62 -7.08 9.32 4.44
N GLY A 63 -6.58 10.35 5.13
CA GLY A 63 -7.04 10.76 6.46
C GLY A 63 -8.39 11.49 6.47
N GLU A 64 -8.96 11.81 5.30
CA GLU A 64 -10.22 12.51 5.14
C GLU A 64 -11.27 11.66 4.39
N GLN A 65 -12.49 12.18 4.28
CA GLN A 65 -13.54 11.52 3.50
C GLN A 65 -13.17 11.51 2.01
N LEU A 66 -13.07 10.32 1.43
CA LEU A 66 -12.65 10.17 0.05
C LEU A 66 -13.76 10.58 -0.94
N PRO A 67 -13.41 11.20 -2.09
CA PRO A 67 -14.34 11.69 -3.11
C PRO A 67 -14.92 10.56 -4.00
N TYR A 68 -15.29 9.46 -3.38
CA TYR A 68 -15.91 8.29 -4.02
C TYR A 68 -17.21 7.94 -3.32
N ALA A 69 -18.17 7.41 -4.08
CA ALA A 69 -19.40 6.88 -3.53
C ALA A 69 -19.14 5.64 -2.67
N ASP A 70 -20.08 5.33 -1.80
CA ASP A 70 -20.13 4.06 -1.09
C ASP A 70 -20.22 2.91 -2.10
N ASP A 71 -19.63 1.76 -1.79
CA ASP A 71 -19.67 0.54 -2.61
C ASP A 71 -19.19 0.70 -4.08
N ALA A 72 -18.35 1.72 -4.33
CA ALA A 72 -17.89 2.10 -5.66
C ALA A 72 -16.85 1.13 -6.26
N PHE A 73 -16.14 0.35 -5.45
CA PHE A 73 -15.04 -0.48 -5.90
C PHE A 73 -15.18 -1.95 -5.52
N ASP A 74 -14.69 -2.81 -6.40
CA ASP A 74 -14.62 -4.25 -6.18
C ASP A 74 -13.35 -4.62 -5.40
N ILE A 75 -12.25 -3.91 -5.68
CA ILE A 75 -10.95 -4.08 -5.02
C ILE A 75 -10.36 -2.70 -4.73
N VAL A 76 -9.72 -2.55 -3.58
CA VAL A 76 -8.85 -1.42 -3.26
C VAL A 76 -7.44 -1.96 -3.07
N VAL A 77 -6.46 -1.35 -3.74
CA VAL A 77 -5.04 -1.59 -3.48
C VAL A 77 -4.46 -0.39 -2.73
N CYS A 78 -3.66 -0.63 -1.70
CA CYS A 78 -3.05 0.40 -0.87
C CYS A 78 -1.57 0.06 -0.65
N SER A 79 -0.74 0.46 -1.61
CA SER A 79 0.66 0.01 -1.66
C SER A 79 1.58 0.99 -0.96
N LEU A 80 2.16 0.58 0.17
CA LEU A 80 3.15 1.38 0.89
C LEU A 80 2.61 2.79 1.24
N THR A 81 1.36 2.87 1.70
CA THR A 81 0.70 4.14 2.08
C THR A 81 0.37 4.21 3.57
N MET A 82 -0.27 3.17 4.13
CA MET A 82 -0.84 3.20 5.49
C MET A 82 0.17 3.56 6.59
N HIS A 83 1.45 3.23 6.42
CA HIS A 83 2.49 3.46 7.42
C HIS A 83 2.92 4.92 7.56
N TYR A 84 2.45 5.83 6.70
CA TYR A 84 2.55 7.27 6.90
C TYR A 84 1.54 7.79 7.94
N LEU A 85 0.48 7.03 8.19
CA LEU A 85 -0.65 7.45 9.03
C LEU A 85 -0.50 6.91 10.46
N LYS A 86 -0.64 7.81 11.44
CA LYS A 86 -0.62 7.45 12.87
C LYS A 86 -1.83 6.61 13.27
N ASP A 87 -3.01 7.04 12.83
CA ASP A 87 -4.28 6.37 13.10
C ASP A 87 -4.74 5.64 11.84
N TRP A 88 -5.12 4.38 11.99
CA TRP A 88 -5.60 3.56 10.88
C TRP A 88 -7.13 3.42 10.90
N ALA A 89 -7.82 3.77 11.99
CA ALA A 89 -9.26 3.58 12.12
C ALA A 89 -10.04 4.35 11.03
N GLY A 90 -9.86 5.67 10.96
CA GLY A 90 -10.50 6.53 9.95
C GLY A 90 -10.20 6.10 8.50
N PRO A 91 -8.91 5.99 8.11
CA PRO A 91 -8.51 5.48 6.80
C PRO A 91 -9.11 4.12 6.43
N LEU A 92 -9.07 3.13 7.35
CA LEU A 92 -9.63 1.81 7.09
C LEU A 92 -11.16 1.86 6.97
N ALA A 93 -11.85 2.66 7.78
CA ALA A 93 -13.28 2.88 7.67
C ALA A 93 -13.66 3.47 6.30
N GLU A 94 -12.91 4.46 5.80
CA GLU A 94 -13.12 5.06 4.48
C GLU A 94 -12.82 4.07 3.35
N LEU A 95 -11.73 3.31 3.43
CA LEU A 95 -11.42 2.25 2.45
C LEU A 95 -12.49 1.16 2.45
N ARG A 96 -13.07 0.83 3.62
CA ARG A 96 -14.19 -0.10 3.73
C ARG A 96 -15.47 0.49 3.13
N ARG A 97 -15.76 1.78 3.36
CA ARG A 97 -16.95 2.47 2.84
C ARG A 97 -17.00 2.44 1.30
N VAL A 98 -15.87 2.68 0.65
CA VAL A 98 -15.80 2.71 -0.82
C VAL A 98 -15.74 1.32 -1.46
N LEU A 99 -15.44 0.28 -0.67
CA LEU A 99 -15.54 -1.11 -1.10
C LEU A 99 -16.98 -1.58 -1.04
N ARG A 100 -17.43 -2.28 -2.08
CA ARG A 100 -18.71 -3.01 -2.01
C ARG A 100 -18.68 -4.10 -0.91
N PRO A 101 -19.83 -4.58 -0.43
CA PRO A 101 -19.88 -5.77 0.42
C PRO A 101 -19.21 -6.97 -0.25
N GLY A 102 -18.35 -7.68 0.48
CA GLY A 102 -17.51 -8.76 -0.06
C GLY A 102 -16.35 -8.29 -0.93
N GLY A 103 -16.10 -6.98 -1.03
CA GLY A 103 -14.94 -6.40 -1.72
C GLY A 103 -13.62 -6.68 -0.99
N ARG A 104 -12.50 -6.48 -1.68
CA ARG A 104 -11.17 -6.80 -1.13
C ARG A 104 -10.28 -5.58 -0.99
N LEU A 105 -9.64 -5.42 0.16
CA LEU A 105 -8.52 -4.49 0.35
C LEU A 105 -7.21 -5.29 0.32
N VAL A 106 -6.32 -4.97 -0.61
CA VAL A 106 -4.95 -5.49 -0.64
C VAL A 106 -4.01 -4.37 -0.26
N LEU A 107 -3.23 -4.54 0.81
CA LEU A 107 -2.32 -3.50 1.27
C LEU A 107 -0.91 -4.02 1.51
N SER A 108 0.06 -3.12 1.47
CA SER A 108 1.44 -3.41 1.85
C SER A 108 2.04 -2.32 2.73
N VAL A 109 2.93 -2.73 3.61
CA VAL A 109 3.67 -1.87 4.55
C VAL A 109 5.11 -2.36 4.69
N PRO A 110 6.05 -1.52 5.13
CA PRO A 110 7.35 -1.98 5.61
C PRO A 110 7.14 -3.08 6.65
N HIS A 111 7.93 -4.15 6.56
CA HIS A 111 7.82 -5.25 7.51
C HIS A 111 8.23 -4.74 8.91
N PRO A 112 7.44 -4.97 9.97
CA PRO A 112 7.69 -4.34 11.28
C PRO A 112 9.00 -4.78 11.95
N VAL A 113 9.60 -5.88 11.48
CA VAL A 113 10.94 -6.31 11.93
C VAL A 113 12.08 -5.49 11.30
N VAL A 114 11.87 -4.90 10.12
CA VAL A 114 12.88 -4.06 9.44
C VAL A 114 13.22 -2.85 10.30
N TYR A 115 12.20 -2.29 10.97
CA TYR A 115 12.37 -1.24 11.96
C TYR A 115 13.41 -1.61 13.03
N LEU A 116 13.40 -2.86 13.53
CA LEU A 116 14.38 -3.31 14.53
C LEU A 116 15.78 -3.54 13.95
N PHE A 117 15.89 -3.89 12.67
CA PHE A 117 17.20 -4.01 12.02
C PHE A 117 17.88 -2.64 11.87
N ASN A 118 17.11 -1.61 11.53
CA ASN A 118 17.64 -0.25 11.34
C ASN A 118 17.79 0.51 12.67
N TYR A 119 16.93 0.26 13.64
CA TYR A 119 16.89 0.96 14.92
C TYR A 119 16.97 -0.04 16.08
N GLN A 120 18.19 -0.47 16.36
CA GLN A 120 18.48 -1.37 17.48
C GLN A 120 18.02 -0.76 18.82
N GLU A 121 17.65 -1.61 19.78
CA GLU A 121 17.19 -1.24 21.12
C GLU A 121 15.83 -0.50 21.19
N ARG A 122 15.08 -0.42 20.08
CA ARG A 122 13.70 0.08 20.08
C ARG A 122 12.70 -0.98 20.52
N ASP A 123 11.59 -0.52 21.10
CA ASP A 123 10.48 -1.39 21.48
C ASP A 123 9.64 -1.75 20.25
N TYR A 124 9.62 -3.04 19.90
CA TYR A 124 8.81 -3.58 18.82
C TYR A 124 7.31 -3.32 19.02
N PHE A 125 6.83 -3.39 20.26
CA PHE A 125 5.39 -3.31 20.55
C PHE A 125 4.89 -1.87 20.65
N ALA A 126 5.78 -0.88 20.70
CA ALA A 126 5.42 0.52 20.78
C ALA A 126 5.10 1.10 19.39
N LEU A 127 3.93 1.73 19.23
CA LEU A 127 3.63 2.59 18.09
C LEU A 127 4.58 3.81 18.12
N THR A 128 5.53 3.87 17.20
CA THR A 128 6.64 4.84 17.25
C THR A 128 6.79 5.59 15.94
N GLN A 129 6.86 6.92 16.00
CA GLN A 129 7.20 7.75 14.84
C GLN A 129 8.71 7.79 14.62
N TYR A 130 9.14 7.67 13.38
CA TYR A 130 10.53 7.86 12.99
C TYR A 130 10.62 8.51 11.61
N SER A 131 11.76 9.12 11.30
CA SER A 131 12.00 9.78 10.02
C SER A 131 13.34 9.33 9.45
N GLU A 132 13.38 9.20 8.14
CA GLU A 132 14.58 8.88 7.36
C GLU A 132 14.78 9.95 6.29
N GLU A 133 16.03 10.33 6.06
CA GLU A 133 16.41 11.21 4.96
C GLU A 133 16.77 10.38 3.74
N PHE A 134 16.13 10.69 2.62
CA PHE A 134 16.37 10.06 1.34
C PHE A 134 16.86 11.09 0.33
N GLU A 135 17.68 10.66 -0.61
CA GLU A 135 18.08 11.45 -1.76
C GLU A 135 17.37 10.93 -3.01
N PHE A 136 16.56 11.78 -3.63
CA PHE A 136 15.84 11.50 -4.87
C PHE A 136 16.38 12.43 -5.96
N ALA A 137 17.10 11.87 -6.93
CA ALA A 137 17.65 12.63 -8.06
C ALA A 137 18.44 13.89 -7.65
N GLY A 138 19.25 13.80 -6.59
CA GLY A 138 20.04 14.92 -6.07
C GLY A 138 19.28 15.87 -5.14
N GLN A 139 18.02 15.56 -4.79
CA GLN A 139 17.21 16.33 -3.84
C GLN A 139 16.97 15.51 -2.57
N SER A 140 17.29 16.10 -1.42
CA SER A 140 17.00 15.47 -0.12
C SER A 140 15.54 15.64 0.24
N ALA A 141 14.90 14.58 0.71
CA ALA A 141 13.56 14.59 1.27
C ALA A 141 13.52 13.76 2.56
N THR A 142 12.80 14.25 3.55
CA THR A 142 12.56 13.52 4.80
C THR A 142 11.24 12.80 4.72
N LEU A 143 11.26 11.47 4.82
CA LEU A 143 10.06 10.67 4.94
C LEU A 143 9.83 10.32 6.40
N THR A 144 8.59 10.44 6.86
CA THR A 144 8.21 10.21 8.26
C THR A 144 7.18 9.11 8.32
N TYR A 145 7.45 8.11 9.15
CA TYR A 145 6.70 6.86 9.22
C TYR A 145 6.24 6.59 10.65
N TRP A 146 5.30 5.65 10.77
CA TRP A 146 4.90 5.05 12.03
C TRP A 146 5.24 3.56 12.01
N HIS A 147 6.18 3.15 12.87
CA HIS A 147 6.38 1.75 13.20
C HIS A 147 5.16 1.25 13.95
N ARG A 148 4.58 0.14 13.48
CA ARG A 148 3.43 -0.52 14.08
C ARG A 148 3.72 -2.02 14.19
N PRO A 149 3.58 -2.67 15.36
CA PRO A 149 3.77 -4.11 15.47
C PRO A 149 2.70 -4.87 14.69
N LEU A 150 2.99 -6.13 14.33
CA LEU A 150 2.08 -6.99 13.56
C LEU A 150 0.70 -7.13 14.23
N HIS A 151 0.66 -7.35 15.56
CA HIS A 151 -0.60 -7.50 16.28
C HIS A 151 -1.47 -6.22 16.16
N ALA A 152 -0.88 -5.04 16.31
CA ALA A 152 -1.62 -3.78 16.19
C ALA A 152 -2.08 -3.48 14.76
N MET A 153 -1.41 -4.03 13.73
CA MET A 153 -1.92 -4.00 12.36
C MET A 153 -3.17 -4.87 12.24
N THR A 154 -3.10 -6.12 12.72
CA THR A 154 -4.19 -7.08 12.62
C THR A 154 -5.41 -6.68 13.45
N ASP A 155 -5.19 -6.14 14.65
CA ASP A 155 -6.25 -5.64 15.52
C ASP A 155 -7.01 -4.51 14.81
N ALA A 156 -6.30 -3.51 14.27
CA ALA A 156 -6.91 -2.41 13.52
C ALA A 156 -7.75 -2.88 12.33
N PHE A 157 -7.30 -3.90 11.59
CA PHE A 157 -8.11 -4.47 10.51
C PHE A 157 -9.42 -5.08 11.02
N THR A 158 -9.35 -5.88 12.09
CA THR A 158 -10.52 -6.58 12.63
C THR A 158 -11.49 -5.65 13.36
N GLU A 159 -10.99 -4.64 14.07
CA GLU A 159 -11.79 -3.61 14.74
C GLU A 159 -12.59 -2.78 13.72
N GLU A 160 -12.00 -2.49 12.57
CA GLU A 160 -12.68 -1.81 11.44
C GLU A 160 -13.50 -2.76 10.57
N GLY A 161 -13.71 -3.99 11.03
CA GLY A 161 -14.65 -4.95 10.44
C GLY A 161 -14.10 -5.77 9.28
N PHE A 162 -12.82 -5.65 8.93
CA PHE A 162 -12.22 -6.49 7.89
C PHE A 162 -11.92 -7.90 8.40
N ARG A 163 -12.06 -8.89 7.51
CA ARG A 163 -11.54 -10.23 7.71
C ARG A 163 -10.18 -10.37 7.04
N ILE A 164 -9.18 -10.88 7.75
CA ILE A 164 -7.87 -11.19 7.16
C ILE A 164 -7.99 -12.48 6.34
N ALA A 165 -7.85 -12.36 5.02
CA ALA A 165 -7.89 -13.49 4.10
C ALA A 165 -6.49 -14.08 3.84
N ALA A 166 -5.45 -13.23 3.81
CA ALA A 166 -4.08 -13.67 3.66
C ALA A 166 -3.08 -12.68 4.28
N VAL A 167 -1.95 -13.22 4.73
CA VAL A 167 -0.72 -12.48 5.07
C VAL A 167 0.39 -13.04 4.19
N SER A 168 1.21 -12.18 3.60
CA SER A 168 2.24 -12.59 2.64
C SER A 168 3.54 -11.81 2.81
N GLU A 169 4.64 -12.55 2.89
CA GLU A 169 6.03 -12.05 2.88
C GLU A 169 6.71 -12.58 1.60
N PRO A 170 6.56 -11.89 0.45
CA PRO A 170 6.95 -12.45 -0.83
C PRO A 170 8.47 -12.53 -1.03
N PRO A 171 8.94 -13.42 -1.92
CA PRO A 171 10.30 -13.36 -2.46
C PRO A 171 10.57 -12.01 -3.16
N TRP A 172 11.85 -11.66 -3.36
CA TRP A 172 12.18 -10.67 -4.40
C TRP A 172 11.71 -11.16 -5.78
N SER A 173 11.49 -10.23 -6.71
CA SER A 173 11.15 -10.60 -8.08
C SER A 173 12.26 -11.47 -8.69
N PRO A 174 11.93 -12.55 -9.42
CA PRO A 174 12.93 -13.31 -10.19
C PRO A 174 13.72 -12.44 -11.18
N ASP A 175 13.12 -11.33 -11.62
CA ASP A 175 13.71 -10.38 -12.57
C ASP A 175 14.55 -9.28 -11.89
N THR A 176 14.70 -9.31 -10.56
CA THR A 176 15.52 -8.33 -9.83
C THR A 176 16.99 -8.44 -10.26
N PRO A 177 17.62 -7.34 -10.74
CA PRO A 177 19.05 -7.33 -11.05
C PRO A 177 19.91 -7.82 -9.89
N THR A 178 20.90 -8.65 -10.18
CA THR A 178 21.71 -9.33 -9.15
C THR A 178 22.51 -8.38 -8.27
N ASP A 179 22.85 -7.19 -8.78
CA ASP A 179 23.55 -6.12 -8.06
C ASP A 179 22.65 -5.40 -7.05
N LEU A 180 21.32 -5.50 -7.19
CA LEU A 180 20.35 -4.97 -6.24
C LEU A 180 19.95 -5.98 -5.17
N LEU A 181 20.39 -7.24 -5.29
CA LEU A 181 20.08 -8.27 -4.32
C LEU A 181 20.99 -8.15 -3.08
N PRO A 182 20.46 -8.45 -1.88
CA PRO A 182 21.30 -8.50 -0.68
C PRO A 182 22.39 -9.58 -0.82
N PRO A 183 23.57 -9.42 -0.19
CA PRO A 183 24.72 -10.31 -0.37
C PRO A 183 24.44 -11.80 -0.13
N ASN A 184 23.45 -12.14 0.70
CA ASN A 184 23.07 -13.51 1.05
C ASN A 184 21.72 -13.93 0.41
N ALA A 185 21.31 -13.30 -0.69
CA ALA A 185 20.06 -13.63 -1.38
C ALA A 185 19.99 -15.10 -1.84
N SER A 186 21.12 -15.76 -2.14
CA SER A 186 21.12 -17.17 -2.55
C SER A 186 20.73 -18.15 -1.44
N GLU A 187 20.73 -17.74 -0.17
CA GLU A 187 20.48 -18.60 0.99
C GLU A 187 19.01 -18.60 1.46
N ARG A 188 18.17 -17.74 0.89
CA ARG A 188 16.77 -17.57 1.29
C ARG A 188 15.88 -17.46 0.06
N THR A 189 14.61 -17.82 0.21
CA THR A 189 13.59 -17.58 -0.83
C THR A 189 12.69 -16.41 -0.47
N ALA A 190 12.90 -15.73 0.67
CA ALA A 190 12.04 -14.65 1.14
C ALA A 190 12.87 -13.40 1.47
N PHE A 191 12.31 -12.24 1.10
CA PHE A 191 12.89 -10.92 1.35
C PHE A 191 12.09 -10.22 2.45
N VAL A 192 12.64 -10.20 3.66
CA VAL A 192 11.96 -9.56 4.81
C VAL A 192 12.15 -8.04 4.72
N CYS A 193 11.36 -7.41 3.86
CA CYS A 193 11.37 -5.96 3.62
C CYS A 193 9.97 -5.37 3.70
N PHE A 194 8.99 -6.07 3.13
CA PHE A 194 7.59 -5.64 3.11
C PHE A 194 6.69 -6.77 3.59
N LEU A 195 5.58 -6.38 4.20
CA LEU A 195 4.51 -7.26 4.61
C LEU A 195 3.24 -6.89 3.84
N PHE A 196 2.57 -7.90 3.29
CA PHE A 196 1.35 -7.72 2.51
C PHE A 196 0.17 -8.40 3.18
N PHE A 197 -1.00 -7.80 3.04
CA PHE A 197 -2.26 -8.35 3.50
C PHE A 197 -3.29 -8.35 2.38
N ALA A 198 -4.14 -9.38 2.37
CA ALA A 198 -5.41 -9.36 1.67
C ALA A 198 -6.51 -9.42 2.73
N LEU A 199 -7.40 -8.43 2.70
CA LEU A 199 -8.48 -8.23 3.64
C LEU A 199 -9.81 -8.23 2.87
N GLU A 200 -10.86 -8.75 3.49
CA GLU A 200 -12.21 -8.76 2.91
C GLU A 200 -13.14 -7.89 3.74
N ALA A 201 -13.89 -7.03 3.05
CA ALA A 201 -15.00 -6.29 3.62
C ALA A 201 -16.20 -7.24 3.78
N PRO A 202 -16.89 -7.26 4.93
CA PRO A 202 -18.01 -8.16 5.21
C PRO A 202 -19.25 -7.86 4.36
#